data_AF-A0A662E408-F1
#
_entry.id   AF-A0A662E408-F1
#
_cell.length_a   1.000
_cell.length_b   1.000
_cell.length_c   1.000
_cell.angle_alpha   90.00
_cell.angle_beta   90.00
_cell.angle_gamma   90.00
#
_symmetry.space_group_name_H-M   'P 1'
#
loop_
_entity.id
_entity.type
_entity.pdbx_description
1 polymer ?
#
loop_
_entity_poly.entity_id
_entity_poly.type
_entity_poly.pdbx_seq_one_letter_code
_entity_poly.pdbx_strand_id
1 'polypeptide(L)' 'MPKADGMALPFESTTSIRPELLEAIEYEGRPQLISYTTDEFSAVCPYSGLPDIAHVEIRYIPEGQLVELK' A
#
# COMPACT_ATOMS: atom_id res chain seq x y z
N MET A 1 -14.86 25.69 6.52
CA MET A 1 -14.46 24.59 5.62
C MET A 1 -14.24 23.37 6.50
N PRO A 2 -14.87 22.21 6.23
CA PRO A 2 -14.62 21.01 7.01
C PRO A 2 -13.14 20.62 6.86
N LYS A 3 -12.45 20.44 7.98
CA LYS A 3 -11.10 19.86 8.04
C LYS A 3 -11.29 18.37 8.30
N ALA A 4 -10.63 17.52 7.51
CA ALA A 4 -10.58 16.10 7.80
C ALA A 4 -9.79 15.88 9.11
N ASP A 5 -10.34 15.09 10.03
CA ASP A 5 -9.70 14.72 11.30
C ASP A 5 -8.59 13.66 11.14
N GLY A 6 -8.28 13.27 9.90
CA GLY A 6 -7.23 12.32 9.54
C GLY A 6 -5.88 12.97 9.21
N MET A 7 -4.87 12.12 9.03
CA MET A 7 -3.54 12.54 8.59
C MET A 7 -3.61 13.15 7.18
N ALA A 8 -3.33 14.45 7.06
CA ALA A 8 -3.12 15.10 5.77
C ALA A 8 -1.65 14.89 5.35
N LEU A 9 -1.43 14.07 4.32
CA LEU A 9 -0.09 13.88 3.75
C LEU A 9 0.19 15.00 2.74
N PRO A 10 1.27 15.78 2.89
CA PRO A 10 1.67 16.75 1.88
C PRO A 10 2.04 16.06 0.57
N PHE A 11 1.82 16.75 -0.56
CA PHE A 11 2.34 16.30 -1.86
C PHE A 11 3.86 16.43 -1.84
N GLU A 12 4.54 15.31 -1.73
CA GLU A 12 6.00 15.23 -1.65
C GLU A 12 6.57 14.40 -2.81
N SER A 13 7.88 14.49 -2.97
CA SER A 13 8.58 13.72 -4.00
C SER A 13 8.63 12.23 -3.66
N THR A 14 9.01 11.40 -4.62
CA THR A 14 9.17 9.95 -4.41
C THR A 14 10.18 9.58 -3.31
N THR A 15 11.05 10.50 -2.92
CA THR A 15 11.96 10.34 -1.76
C THR A 15 11.23 10.15 -0.44
N SER A 16 9.96 10.55 -0.35
CA SER A 16 9.14 10.44 0.87
C SER A 16 8.35 9.13 0.95
N ILE A 17 8.47 8.26 -0.05
CA ILE A 17 7.93 6.90 0.01
C ILE A 17 8.69 6.15 1.10
N ARG A 18 7.94 5.51 2.01
CA ARG A 18 8.47 4.81 3.19
C ARG A 18 8.34 3.29 3.05
N PRO A 19 9.17 2.62 2.21
CA PRO A 19 9.13 1.17 2.05
C PRO A 19 9.47 0.42 3.35
N GLU A 20 10.16 1.06 4.29
CA GLU A 20 10.52 0.52 5.60
C GLU A 20 9.32 0.22 6.52
N LEU A 21 8.12 0.70 6.18
CA LEU A 21 6.88 0.34 6.89
C LEU A 21 6.39 -1.06 6.57
N LEU A 22 6.89 -1.68 5.50
CA LEU A 22 6.55 -3.05 5.15
C LEU A 22 7.20 -4.01 6.14
N GLU A 23 6.36 -4.81 6.78
CA GLU A 23 6.78 -5.91 7.65
C GLU A 23 6.48 -7.24 6.99
N ALA A 24 7.29 -8.25 7.31
CA ALA A 24 7.11 -9.60 6.80
C ALA A 24 7.20 -10.60 7.95
N ILE A 25 6.38 -11.64 7.88
CA ILE A 25 6.43 -12.80 8.76
C ILE A 25 7.01 -14.00 8.02
N GLU A 26 7.64 -14.92 8.75
CA GLU A 26 8.13 -16.17 8.19
C GLU A 26 6.96 -17.02 7.67
N TYR A 27 7.14 -17.60 6.50
CA TYR A 27 6.16 -18.45 5.85
C TYR A 27 6.76 -19.82 5.52
N GLU A 28 6.43 -20.81 6.35
CA GLU A 28 6.82 -22.22 6.16
C GLU A 28 5.74 -23.05 5.45
N GLY A 29 4.69 -22.39 4.95
CA GLY A 29 3.59 -23.04 4.28
C GLY A 29 3.95 -23.61 2.91
N ARG A 30 3.06 -24.44 2.36
CA ARG A 30 3.16 -24.91 0.97
C ARG A 30 3.00 -23.74 -0.02
N PRO A 31 3.38 -23.90 -1.30
CA PRO A 31 3.07 -22.91 -2.33
C PRO A 31 1.55 -22.64 -2.37
N GLN A 32 1.17 -21.41 -2.07
CA GLN A 32 -0.21 -20.94 -2.06
C GLN A 32 -0.26 -19.56 -2.69
N LEU A 33 -1.31 -19.29 -3.46
CA LEU A 33 -1.56 -17.96 -4.02
C LEU A 33 -2.16 -17.08 -2.91
N ILE A 34 -1.44 -16.04 -2.53
CA ILE A 34 -1.91 -15.00 -1.62
C ILE A 34 -2.46 -13.85 -2.45
N SER A 35 -3.62 -13.33 -2.04
CA SER A 35 -4.28 -12.21 -2.69
C SER A 35 -4.66 -11.17 -1.65
N TYR A 36 -4.21 -9.93 -1.87
CA TYR A 36 -4.63 -8.75 -1.12
C TYR A 36 -5.41 -7.84 -2.05
N THR A 37 -6.60 -7.42 -1.59
CA THR A 37 -7.50 -6.55 -2.34
C THR A 37 -7.93 -5.40 -1.47
N THR A 38 -7.90 -4.19 -2.00
CA THR A 38 -8.43 -3.01 -1.30
C THR A 38 -9.01 -2.00 -2.29
N ASP A 39 -10.11 -1.37 -1.89
CA ASP A 39 -10.74 -0.24 -2.58
C ASP A 39 -10.28 1.12 -2.02
N GLU A 40 -9.42 1.11 -1.00
CA GLU A 40 -9.01 2.29 -0.24
C GLU A 40 -7.66 2.87 -0.68
N PHE A 41 -7.15 2.45 -1.85
CA PHE A 41 -5.89 2.99 -2.36
C PHE A 41 -6.08 4.41 -2.90
N SER A 42 -5.24 5.32 -2.42
CA SER A 42 -5.13 6.68 -2.92
C SER A 42 -3.68 7.08 -3.15
N ALA A 43 -3.41 7.74 -4.28
CA ALA A 43 -2.14 8.37 -4.59
C ALA A 43 -2.36 9.79 -5.14
N VAL A 44 -1.29 10.54 -5.37
CA VAL A 44 -1.36 11.86 -6.00
C VAL A 44 -0.72 11.81 -7.39
N CYS A 45 -1.42 12.32 -8.39
CA CYS A 45 -0.93 12.41 -9.76
C CYS A 45 0.27 13.38 -9.84
N PRO A 46 1.44 12.95 -10.37
CA PRO A 46 2.62 13.81 -10.44
C PRO A 46 2.48 14.99 -11.42
N TYR A 47 1.51 14.94 -12.34
CA TYR A 47 1.28 16.00 -13.31
C TYR A 47 0.29 17.07 -12.82
N SER A 48 -0.86 16.65 -12.28
CA SER A 48 -1.94 17.55 -11.89
C SER A 48 -1.96 17.89 -10.40
N GLY A 49 -1.34 17.07 -9.55
CA GLY A 49 -1.43 17.18 -8.08
C GLY A 49 -2.79 16.75 -7.51
N LEU A 50 -3.69 16.19 -8.34
CA LEU A 50 -4.99 15.70 -7.91
C LEU A 50 -4.91 14.27 -7.35
N PRO A 51 -5.81 13.88 -6.43
CA PRO A 51 -5.85 12.52 -5.91
C PRO A 51 -6.38 11.54 -6.95
N ASP A 52 -5.66 10.43 -7.11
CA ASP A 52 -6.08 9.25 -7.86
C ASP A 52 -6.57 8.20 -6.85
N ILE A 53 -7.74 7.60 -7.11
CA ILE A 53 -8.32 6.51 -6.31
C ILE A 53 -8.42 5.28 -7.18
N ALA A 54 -8.04 4.11 -6.66
CA ALA A 54 -8.07 2.86 -7.42
C ALA A 54 -8.42 1.65 -6.54
N HIS A 55 -8.99 0.64 -7.18
CA HIS A 55 -8.98 -0.73 -6.67
C HIS A 55 -7.61 -1.34 -6.91
N VAL A 56 -6.99 -1.91 -5.88
CA VAL A 56 -5.68 -2.56 -5.96
C VAL A 56 -5.82 -4.04 -5.63
N GLU A 57 -5.35 -4.89 -6.53
CA GLU A 57 -5.20 -6.33 -6.34
C GLU A 57 -3.71 -6.70 -6.42
N ILE A 58 -3.17 -7.27 -5.34
CA ILE A 58 -1.81 -7.82 -5.28
C ILE A 58 -1.92 -9.33 -5.16
N ARG A 59 -1.27 -10.07 -6.06
CA ARG A 59 -1.24 -11.53 -6.07
C ARG A 59 0.19 -12.04 -6.15
N TYR A 60 0.57 -12.91 -5.22
CA TYR A 60 1.90 -13.51 -5.20
C TYR A 60 1.91 -14.89 -4.54
N ILE A 61 2.94 -15.68 -4.81
CA ILE A 61 3.24 -16.93 -4.10
C ILE A 61 4.42 -16.62 -3.16
N PRO A 62 4.27 -16.75 -1.84
CA PRO A 62 5.34 -16.48 -0.89
C PRO A 62 6.55 -17.38 -1.10
N GLU A 63 7.75 -16.80 -1.01
CA GLU A 63 9.03 -17.54 -0.98
C GLU A 63 9.69 -17.34 0.39
N GLY A 64 9.21 -18.07 1.39
CA GLY A 64 9.71 -17.99 2.77
C GLY A 64 9.25 -16.79 3.58
N GLN A 65 8.69 -15.75 2.95
CA GLN A 65 8.18 -14.55 3.63
C GLN A 65 6.78 -14.16 3.13
N LEU A 66 5.92 -13.78 4.06
CA LEU A 66 4.59 -13.22 3.81
C LEU A 66 4.55 -11.77 4.29
N VAL A 67 4.07 -10.84 3.47
CA VAL A 67 3.85 -9.45 3.90
C VAL A 67 2.74 -9.43 4.95
N GLU A 68 3.00 -8.79 6.09
CA GLU A 68 2.08 -8.69 7.22
C GLU A 68 0.98 -7.64 6.96
N LEU A 69 -0.26 -7.96 7.36
CA LEU A 69 -1.41 -7.07 7.25
C LEU A 69 -1.76 -6.50 8.62
N LYS A 70 -1.84 -5.17 8.72
CA LYS A 70 -2.21 -4.42 9.93
C LYS A 70 -3.62 -3.85 9.87
#